data_AF-A0A094SD56-F1
#
_entry.id   AF-A0A094SD56-F1
#
_cell.length_a   1.000
_cell.length_b   1.000
_cell.length_c   1.000
_cell.angle_alpha   90.00
_cell.angle_beta   90.00
_cell.angle_gamma   90.00
#
_symmetry.space_group_name_H-M   'P 1'
#
loop_
_entity.id
_entity.type
_entity.pdbx_description
1 polymer ?
#
loop_
_entity_poly.entity_id
_entity_poly.type
_entity_poly.pdbx_seq_one_letter_code
_entity_poly.pdbx_strand_id
1 'polypeptide(L)'
;MARLVGVDLPREKRVEIALTYIFGMGLTRSHETLKATGISPDTRVKDLQEAELAQLREYIEANYKIEGDLRREITSCTWSAHTYKRSYS
;
A
#
# COMPACT_ATOMS: atom_id res chain seq x y z
N MET A 1 3.34 -17.30 1.41
CA MET A 1 3.40 -15.84 1.51
C MET A 1 3.67 -15.24 0.15
N ALA A 2 2.94 -14.21 -0.25
CA ALA A 2 3.39 -13.30 -1.30
C ALA A 2 3.64 -11.97 -0.58
N ARG A 3 4.91 -11.56 -0.47
CA ARG A 3 5.28 -10.30 0.16
C ARG A 3 5.29 -9.23 -0.91
N LEU A 4 4.42 -8.23 -0.77
CA LEU A 4 4.32 -7.11 -1.69
C LEU A 4 4.49 -5.82 -0.89
N VAL A 5 5.44 -4.96 -1.27
CA VAL A 5 5.71 -3.67 -0.61
C VAL A 5 5.92 -3.78 0.92
N GLY A 6 6.54 -4.86 1.38
CA GLY A 6 6.81 -5.07 2.81
C GLY A 6 5.61 -5.59 3.62
N VAL A 7 4.43 -5.74 3.01
CA VAL A 7 3.23 -6.33 3.63
C VAL A 7 3.08 -7.79 3.20
N ASP A 8 2.68 -8.66 4.13
CA ASP A 8 2.33 -10.04 3.83
C ASP A 8 0.86 -10.12 3.39
N LEU A 9 0.63 -10.59 2.16
CA LEU A 9 -0.72 -10.70 1.60
C LEU A 9 -1.27 -12.12 1.83
N PRO A 10 -2.51 -12.25 2.33
CA PRO A 10 -3.15 -13.56 2.49
C PRO A 10 -3.43 -14.20 1.11
N ARG A 11 -2.84 -15.38 0.88
CA ARG A 11 -2.88 -16.10 -0.41
C ARG A 11 -4.26 -16.61 -0.83
N GLU A 12 -5.17 -16.76 0.13
CA GLU A 12 -6.53 -17.28 -0.08
C GLU A 12 -7.51 -16.22 -0.60
N LYS A 13 -7.16 -14.93 -0.49
CA LYS A 13 -8.02 -13.81 -0.87
C LYS A 13 -7.85 -13.43 -2.34
N ARG A 14 -8.87 -12.73 -2.85
CA ARG A 14 -8.85 -12.06 -4.16
C ARG A 14 -7.86 -10.92 -4.14
N VAL A 15 -7.22 -10.64 -5.27
CA VAL A 15 -6.20 -9.59 -5.37
C VAL A 15 -6.77 -8.22 -5.02
N GLU A 16 -8.01 -7.92 -5.42
CA GLU A 16 -8.67 -6.64 -5.10
C GLU A 16 -8.68 -6.34 -3.59
N ILE A 17 -9.00 -7.36 -2.77
CA ILE A 17 -9.12 -7.24 -1.31
C ILE A 17 -7.74 -7.33 -0.68
N ALA A 18 -6.87 -8.20 -1.20
CA ALA A 18 -5.53 -8.35 -0.68
C ALA A 18 -4.77 -7.01 -0.75
N LEU A 19 -4.88 -6.27 -1.86
CA LEU A 19 -4.24 -4.96 -2.01
C LEU A 19 -4.73 -3.92 -0.98
N THR A 20 -5.95 -4.04 -0.47
CA THR A 20 -6.47 -3.13 0.58
C THR A 20 -5.85 -3.34 1.96
N TYR A 21 -5.12 -4.43 2.17
CA TYR A 21 -4.34 -4.62 3.41
C TYR A 21 -3.12 -3.70 3.49
N ILE A 22 -2.72 -3.11 2.37
CA ILE A 22 -1.61 -2.19 2.30
C ILE A 22 -2.08 -0.82 2.78
N PHE A 23 -1.41 -0.23 3.78
CA PHE A 23 -1.83 1.06 4.33
C PHE A 23 -1.69 2.18 3.29
N GLY A 24 -2.79 2.86 3.00
CA GLY A 24 -2.87 3.87 1.93
C GLY A 24 -3.42 3.34 0.60
N MET A 25 -3.70 2.04 0.49
CA MET A 25 -4.47 1.46 -0.61
C MET A 25 -5.92 1.21 -0.19
N GLY A 26 -6.85 1.78 -0.94
CA GLY A 26 -8.29 1.50 -0.82
C GLY A 26 -8.81 0.76 -2.04
N LEU A 27 -10.08 0.35 -2.01
CA LEU A 27 -10.74 -0.38 -3.10
C LEU A 27 -10.59 0.33 -4.46
N THR A 28 -10.77 1.65 -4.50
CA THR A 28 -10.65 2.44 -5.74
C THR A 28 -9.26 2.35 -6.36
N ARG A 29 -8.21 2.44 -5.54
CA ARG A 29 -6.80 2.37 -5.98
C ARG A 29 -6.42 0.95 -6.40
N SER A 30 -6.93 -0.06 -5.70
CA SER A 30 -6.78 -1.46 -6.11
C SER A 30 -7.38 -1.68 -7.51
N HIS A 31 -8.60 -1.21 -7.77
CA HIS A 31 -9.23 -1.36 -9.08
C HIS A 31 -8.50 -0.58 -10.19
N GLU A 32 -8.01 0.63 -9.91
CA GLU A 32 -7.22 1.41 -10.86
C GLU A 32 -5.91 0.69 -11.21
N THR A 33 -5.20 0.20 -10.19
CA THR A 33 -3.97 -0.59 -10.36
C THR A 33 -4.23 -1.84 -11.20
N LEU A 34 -5.29 -2.60 -10.89
CA LEU A 34 -5.66 -3.81 -11.62
C LEU A 34 -6.06 -3.52 -13.07
N LYS A 35 -6.73 -2.39 -13.35
CA LYS A 35 -7.02 -1.95 -14.70
C LYS A 35 -5.76 -1.56 -15.48
N ALA A 36 -4.81 -0.92 -14.81
CA ALA A 36 -3.55 -0.49 -15.43
C ALA A 36 -2.63 -1.69 -15.75
N THR A 37 -2.58 -2.69 -14.88
CA THR A 37 -1.76 -3.90 -15.07
C THR A 37 -2.47 -4.98 -15.92
N GLY A 38 -3.78 -4.84 -16.16
CA GLY A 38 -4.57 -5.81 -16.91
C GLY A 38 -4.83 -7.12 -16.14
N ILE A 39 -4.61 -7.13 -14.83
CA ILE A 39 -4.79 -8.30 -13.97
C ILE A 39 -6.27 -8.41 -13.57
N SER A 40 -6.82 -9.62 -13.64
CA SER A 40 -8.21 -9.85 -13.26
C SER A 40 -8.41 -9.71 -11.74
N PRO A 41 -9.41 -8.94 -11.27
CA PRO A 41 -9.69 -8.75 -9.84
C PRO A 41 -10.17 -10.04 -9.14
N ASP A 42 -10.74 -10.97 -9.90
CA ASP A 42 -11.24 -12.25 -9.37
C ASP A 42 -10.12 -13.25 -9.07
N THR A 43 -8.94 -13.03 -9.66
CA THR A 43 -7.76 -13.88 -9.45
C THR A 43 -7.39 -13.90 -7.97
N ARG A 44 -6.89 -15.05 -7.51
CA ARG A 44 -6.40 -15.21 -6.13
C ARG A 44 -4.93 -14.86 -6.07
N VAL A 45 -4.48 -14.35 -4.92
CA VAL A 45 -3.06 -14.01 -4.70
C VAL A 45 -2.14 -15.22 -4.89
N LYS A 46 -2.61 -16.44 -4.64
CA LYS A 46 -1.85 -17.68 -4.90
C LYS A 46 -1.60 -17.99 -6.38
N ASP A 47 -2.41 -17.44 -7.26
CA ASP A 47 -2.42 -17.71 -8.70
C ASP A 47 -1.66 -16.62 -9.48
N LEU A 48 -1.31 -15.52 -8.80
CA LEU A 48 -0.49 -14.46 -9.37
C LEU A 48 0.90 -14.97 -9.73
N GLN A 49 1.33 -14.64 -10.94
CA GLN A 49 2.69 -14.88 -11.39
C GLN A 49 3.66 -13.88 -10.77
N GLU A 50 4.93 -14.26 -10.66
CA GLU A 50 5.99 -13.37 -10.16
C GLU A 50 6.14 -12.09 -11.01
N ALA A 51 5.89 -12.19 -12.32
CA ALA A 51 5.89 -11.05 -13.23
C ALA A 51 4.75 -10.05 -12.96
N GLU A 52 3.56 -10.55 -12.59
CA GLU A 52 2.42 -9.71 -12.21
C GLU A 52 2.67 -9.04 -10.86
N LEU A 53 3.29 -9.75 -9.91
CA LEU A 53 3.69 -9.19 -8.63
C LEU A 53 4.74 -8.08 -8.80
N ALA A 54 5.69 -8.25 -9.70
CA ALA A 54 6.69 -7.21 -10.03
C ALA A 54 6.02 -5.97 -10.62
N GLN A 55 5.13 -6.13 -11.61
CA GLN A 55 4.38 -5.02 -12.21
C GLN A 55 3.52 -4.28 -11.19
N LEU A 56 2.80 -5.02 -10.34
CA LEU A 56 2.02 -4.43 -9.24
C LEU A 56 2.93 -3.61 -8.33
N ARG A 57 4.07 -4.16 -7.92
CA ARG A 57 5.00 -3.47 -7.05
C ARG A 57 5.51 -2.16 -7.67
N GLU A 58 5.96 -2.20 -8.92
CA GLU A 58 6.46 -1.01 -9.62
C GLU A 58 5.38 0.05 -9.79
N TYR A 59 4.17 -0.36 -10.18
CA TYR A 59 3.05 0.57 -10.36
C TYR A 59 2.67 1.23 -9.03
N ILE A 60 2.63 0.47 -7.94
CA ILE A 60 2.23 1.00 -6.64
C ILE A 60 3.32 1.93 -6.07
N GLU A 61 4.61 1.55 -6.15
CA GLU A 61 5.71 2.43 -5.70
C GLU A 61 5.80 3.73 -6.53
N ALA A 62 5.48 3.69 -7.83
CA ALA A 62 5.52 4.86 -8.71
C ALA A 62 4.33 5.82 -8.51
N ASN A 63 3.12 5.28 -8.28
CA ASN A 63 1.89 6.09 -8.26
C ASN A 63 1.40 6.44 -6.85
N TYR A 64 1.75 5.64 -5.84
CA TYR A 64 1.23 5.81 -4.49
C TYR A 64 2.35 5.83 -3.45
N LYS A 65 2.23 6.75 -2.48
CA LYS A 65 3.05 6.75 -1.27
C LYS A 65 2.42 5.83 -0.23
N ILE A 66 3.20 4.89 0.30
CA ILE A 66 2.71 3.75 1.06
C ILE A 66 3.55 3.56 2.33
N GLU A 67 2.90 3.12 3.42
CA GLU A 67 3.40 2.85 4.80
C GLU A 67 4.63 3.60 5.32
N GLY A 68 5.82 3.33 4.77
CA GLY A 68 7.09 3.84 5.29
C GLY A 68 7.20 5.37 5.25
N ASP A 69 6.77 5.99 4.14
CA ASP A 69 6.82 7.46 3.98
C ASP A 69 5.73 8.15 4.82
N LEU A 70 4.50 7.63 4.74
CA LEU A 70 3.34 8.19 5.46
C LEU A 70 3.54 8.16 6.98
N ARG A 71 4.08 7.05 7.52
CA ARG A 71 4.31 6.91 8.96
C ARG A 71 5.39 7.88 9.47
N ARG A 72 6.41 8.15 8.64
CA ARG A 72 7.47 9.10 8.98
C ARG A 72 6.97 10.54 8.94
N GLU A 73 6.12 10.89 7.97
CA GLU A 73 5.51 12.21 7.87
C GLU A 73 4.60 12.53 9.07
N ILE A 74 3.72 11.59 9.46
CA ILE A 74 2.79 11.75 10.60
C ILE A 74 3.57 11.87 11.94
N THR A 75 4.62 11.07 12.11
CA THR A 75 5.45 11.11 13.33
C THR A 75 6.28 12.41 13.39
N SER A 76 6.69 12.97 12.24
CA SER A 76 7.47 14.22 12.21
C SER A 76 6.63 15.46 12.55
N CYS A 77 5.36 15.51 12.12
CA CYS A 77 4.48 16.65 12.41
C CYS A 77 4.06 16.73 13.89
N THR A 78 3.95 15.59 14.58
CA THR A 78 3.53 15.56 15.99
C THR A 78 4.61 16.08 16.94
N TRP A 79 5.88 16.06 16.55
CA TRP A 79 6.98 16.62 17.36
C TRP A 79 7.11 18.15 17.25
N SER A 80 6.81 18.74 16.09
CA SER A 80 6.88 20.22 15.92
C SER A 80 5.74 20.96 16.63
N ALA A 81 4.59 20.33 16.85
CA ALA A 81 3.48 20.96 17.56
C ALA A 81 3.68 21.02 19.09
N HIS A 82 4.54 20.15 19.65
CA HIS A 82 4.70 20.05 21.11
C HIS A 82 5.74 21.03 21.68
N THR A 83 6.70 21.48 20.88
CA THR A 83 7.75 22.43 21.33
C THR A 83 7.32 23.89 21.32
N TYR A 84 6.18 24.23 20.71
CA TYR A 84 5.69 25.62 20.68
C TYR A 84 4.80 26.01 21.87
N LYS A 85 4.35 25.05 22.69
CA LYS A 85 3.47 25.29 23.86
C LYS A 85 4.20 25.34 25.21
N ARG A 86 5.52 25.60 25.23
CA ARG A 86 6.29 25.68 26.50
C ARG A 86 7.05 26.99 26.72
N SER A 87 6.75 28.03 25.93
CA SER A 87 7.38 29.37 26.07
C SER A 87 6.42 30.47 26.53
N TYR A 88 5.21 30.13 26.98
CA TYR A 88 4.29 31.08 27.63
C TYR A 88 3.69 30.42 28.88
N SER A 89 4.47 30.36 29.95
CA SER A 89 3.98 30.53 31.32
C SER A 89 5.15 30.75 32.27
#